data_AF-A0A959JVC2-F1
#
_entry.id   AF-A0A959JVC2-F1
#
_cell.length_a   1.000
_cell.length_b   1.000
_cell.length_c   1.000
_cell.angle_alpha   90.00
_cell.angle_beta   90.00
_cell.angle_gamma   90.00
#
_symmetry.space_group_name_H-M   'P 1'
#
loop_
_entity.id
_entity.type
_entity.pdbx_description
1 polymer ?
#
loop_
_entity_poly.entity_id
_entity_poly.type
_entity_poly.pdbx_seq_one_letter_code
_entity_poly.pdbx_strand_id
1 'polypeptide(L)'
;MRNILIMVFLATAIGNLQGQNDPAQSFEVKVSVDSILLGNYLEIQFTAQNITGEFEAPQLEDFEIVGGPNQSTSMSMINGETSQSASYSYFIKPKTTGVLHIEPAYFHSSDDQSYETPPIDIYCLPNPEGIVQNSRIEKQKEQLHFGGFPFFDRTPAKPKKKKLKVTKI
;
A
#
# COMPACT_ATOMS: atom_id res chain seq x y z
N MET A 1 -17.00 -77.83 -23.07
CA MET A 1 -18.21 -77.37 -23.82
C MET A 1 -18.78 -76.20 -23.04
N ARG A 2 -19.21 -75.04 -23.56
CA ARG A 2 -19.12 -74.33 -24.85
C ARG A 2 -19.84 -72.98 -24.59
N ASN A 3 -19.24 -71.85 -25.00
CA ASN A 3 -19.84 -70.50 -25.27
C ASN A 3 -20.28 -69.61 -24.09
N ILE A 4 -19.67 -68.43 -23.86
CA ILE A 4 -19.83 -67.10 -24.50
C ILE A 4 -21.20 -66.44 -24.21
N LEU A 5 -21.22 -65.35 -23.41
CA LEU A 5 -21.90 -64.09 -23.78
C LEU A 5 -21.48 -62.91 -22.88
N ILE A 6 -21.11 -61.83 -23.55
CA ILE A 6 -20.76 -60.47 -23.11
C ILE A 6 -21.98 -59.74 -22.51
N MET A 7 -21.81 -59.03 -21.40
CA MET A 7 -22.58 -57.82 -20.99
C MET A 7 -21.76 -57.10 -19.89
N VAL A 8 -20.94 -56.09 -20.23
CA VAL A 8 -21.32 -54.66 -20.15
C VAL A 8 -21.66 -54.29 -18.69
N PHE A 9 -20.74 -53.77 -17.88
CA PHE A 9 -20.41 -52.34 -17.84
C PHE A 9 -19.01 -52.14 -17.21
N LEU A 10 -17.99 -51.97 -18.05
CA LEU A 10 -16.74 -51.34 -17.66
C LEU A 10 -17.06 -49.84 -17.52
N ALA A 11 -17.54 -49.42 -16.35
CA ALA A 11 -17.70 -48.00 -16.04
C ALA A 11 -16.30 -47.41 -15.92
N THR A 12 -15.85 -46.81 -17.01
CA THR A 12 -14.65 -46.00 -17.13
C THR A 12 -14.57 -45.00 -15.98
N ALA A 13 -13.64 -45.25 -15.05
CA ALA A 13 -13.07 -44.24 -14.19
C ALA A 13 -12.12 -43.36 -15.04
N ILE A 14 -12.67 -42.38 -15.74
CA ILE A 14 -11.97 -41.26 -16.39
C ILE A 14 -12.95 -40.09 -16.24
N GLY A 15 -12.80 -39.17 -15.30
CA GLY A 15 -11.66 -38.29 -15.14
C GLY A 15 -12.14 -36.89 -15.51
N ASN A 16 -12.55 -36.12 -14.50
CA ASN A 16 -12.54 -34.65 -14.53
C ASN A 16 -12.32 -34.20 -13.09
N LEU A 17 -11.13 -34.49 -12.56
CA LEU A 17 -10.55 -33.64 -11.53
C LEU A 17 -10.24 -32.33 -12.26
N GLN A 18 -11.20 -31.42 -12.30
CA GLN A 18 -10.85 -30.02 -12.49
C GLN A 18 -10.08 -29.65 -11.24
N GLY A 19 -8.75 -29.63 -11.33
CA GLY A 19 -7.92 -29.07 -10.27
C GLY A 19 -8.46 -27.68 -9.99
N GLN A 20 -8.82 -27.42 -8.73
CA GLN A 20 -9.03 -26.07 -8.24
C GLN A 20 -7.68 -25.36 -8.44
N ASN A 21 -7.58 -24.54 -9.48
CA ASN A 21 -6.50 -23.58 -9.61
C ASN A 21 -6.78 -22.51 -8.56
N ASP A 22 -6.44 -22.79 -7.30
CA ASP A 22 -6.51 -21.74 -6.29
C ASP A 22 -5.53 -20.63 -6.72
N PRO A 23 -5.99 -19.38 -6.74
CA PRO A 23 -5.15 -18.28 -7.16
C PRO A 23 -3.97 -18.16 -6.19
N ALA A 24 -2.77 -17.93 -6.72
CA ALA A 24 -1.55 -17.91 -5.92
C ALA A 24 -1.67 -16.91 -4.76
N GLN A 25 -1.38 -17.39 -3.55
CA GLN A 25 -1.37 -16.59 -2.33
C GLN A 25 -0.01 -15.89 -2.21
N SER A 26 -0.02 -14.59 -1.90
CA SER A 26 1.22 -13.85 -1.65
C SER A 26 1.03 -12.73 -0.63
N PHE A 27 2.09 -12.42 0.10
CA PHE A 27 2.14 -11.29 1.00
C PHE A 27 3.41 -10.48 0.73
N GLU A 28 3.22 -9.25 0.29
CA GLU A 28 4.30 -8.40 -0.24
C GLU A 28 4.36 -7.06 0.50
N VAL A 29 5.56 -6.50 0.56
CA VAL A 29 5.82 -5.16 1.07
C VAL A 29 6.43 -4.29 -0.03
N LYS A 30 6.00 -3.03 -0.12
CA LYS A 30 6.55 -2.02 -1.03
C LYS A 30 6.77 -0.72 -0.28
N VAL A 31 7.89 -0.07 -0.56
CA VAL A 31 8.22 1.26 -0.03
C VAL A 31 8.28 2.26 -1.17
N SER A 32 7.85 3.49 -0.93
CA SER A 32 7.84 4.53 -1.97
C SER A 32 9.26 4.94 -2.40
N VAL A 33 10.22 4.87 -1.46
CA VAL A 33 11.65 5.14 -1.66
C VAL A 33 12.46 4.29 -0.69
N ASP A 34 13.68 3.92 -1.08
CA ASP A 34 14.66 3.21 -0.23
C ASP A 34 15.56 4.19 0.55
N SER A 35 15.67 5.43 0.10
CA SER A 35 16.51 6.47 0.67
C SER A 35 15.73 7.76 0.87
N ILE A 36 15.90 8.41 2.02
CA ILE A 36 15.13 9.60 2.39
C ILE A 36 15.96 10.57 3.23
N LEU A 37 15.68 11.87 3.10
CA LEU A 37 16.29 12.89 3.95
C LEU A 37 15.54 13.05 5.27
N LEU A 38 16.28 13.13 6.39
CA LEU A 38 15.70 13.35 7.72
C LEU A 38 14.70 14.52 7.71
N GLY A 39 13.56 14.33 8.36
CA GLY A 39 12.47 15.32 8.38
C GLY A 39 11.34 15.01 7.40
N ASN A 40 11.59 14.20 6.37
CA ASN A 40 10.61 13.73 5.40
C ASN A 40 9.98 12.38 5.83
N TYR A 41 8.86 12.02 5.21
CA TYR A 41 8.20 10.73 5.42
C TYR A 41 8.22 9.88 4.14
N LEU A 42 8.05 8.58 4.23
CA LEU A 42 7.84 7.70 3.08
C LEU A 42 6.55 6.91 3.28
N GLU A 43 6.01 6.36 2.20
CA GLU A 43 4.89 5.42 2.27
C GLU A 43 5.43 3.99 2.27
N ILE A 44 4.97 3.18 3.21
CA ILE A 44 5.13 1.72 3.19
C ILE A 44 3.77 1.09 3.00
N GLN A 45 3.67 0.13 2.08
CA GLN A 45 2.44 -0.57 1.75
C GLN A 45 2.65 -2.09 1.81
N PHE A 46 1.81 -2.77 2.57
CA PHE A 46 1.71 -4.22 2.64
C PHE A 46 0.52 -4.67 1.81
N THR A 47 0.68 -5.72 0.99
CA THR A 47 -0.38 -6.27 0.14
C THR A 47 -0.49 -7.77 0.34
N ALA A 48 -1.64 -8.22 0.82
CA ALA A 48 -2.00 -9.63 0.88
C ALA A 48 -2.89 -9.97 -0.32
N GLN A 49 -2.45 -10.90 -1.15
CA GLN A 49 -3.15 -11.35 -2.35
C GLN A 49 -3.70 -12.76 -2.10
N ASN A 50 -5.01 -12.93 -2.25
CA ASN A 50 -5.72 -14.20 -2.06
C ASN A 50 -5.61 -14.81 -0.65
N ILE A 51 -5.36 -13.98 0.37
CA ILE A 51 -5.30 -14.41 1.78
C ILE A 51 -6.40 -13.69 2.54
N THR A 52 -7.20 -14.43 3.30
CA THR A 52 -8.21 -13.90 4.22
C THR A 52 -7.70 -14.08 5.63
N GLY A 53 -7.75 -13.05 6.45
CA GLY A 53 -7.23 -13.14 7.81
C GLY A 53 -6.93 -11.79 8.44
N GLU A 54 -6.02 -11.79 9.39
CA GLU A 54 -5.63 -10.63 10.19
C GLU A 54 -4.21 -10.16 9.85
N PHE A 55 -4.07 -8.86 9.58
CA PHE A 55 -2.78 -8.22 9.36
C PHE A 55 -2.17 -7.76 10.69
N GLU A 56 -0.93 -8.15 10.93
CA GLU A 56 -0.10 -7.70 12.04
C GLU A 56 1.02 -6.80 11.49
N ALA A 57 0.95 -5.52 11.84
CA ALA A 57 1.93 -4.52 11.41
C ALA A 57 3.31 -4.79 12.05
N PRO A 58 4.40 -4.46 11.34
CA PRO A 58 5.74 -4.63 11.90
C PRO A 58 6.01 -3.60 12.99
N GLN A 59 7.02 -3.87 13.82
CA GLN A 59 7.52 -2.90 14.77
C GLN A 59 8.25 -1.77 14.02
N LEU A 60 7.81 -0.53 14.26
CA LEU A 60 8.33 0.68 13.61
C LEU A 60 9.05 1.59 14.61
N GLU A 61 9.94 1.02 15.44
CA GLU A 61 10.57 1.76 16.54
C GLU A 61 11.43 2.94 16.08
N ASP A 62 12.13 2.78 14.95
CA ASP A 62 12.97 3.82 14.33
C ASP A 62 12.18 4.89 13.57
N PHE A 63 10.85 4.72 13.47
CA PHE A 63 9.98 5.59 12.70
C PHE A 63 8.87 6.21 13.57
N GLU A 64 8.49 7.43 13.21
CA GLU A 64 7.27 8.08 13.65
C GLU A 64 6.18 7.80 12.63
N ILE A 65 5.02 7.32 13.07
CA ILE A 65 3.85 7.13 12.19
C ILE A 65 3.17 8.50 12.01
N VAL A 66 3.32 9.07 10.81
CA VAL A 66 2.73 10.36 10.43
C VAL A 66 1.27 10.19 9.98
N GLY A 67 0.92 9.00 9.47
CA GLY A 67 -0.46 8.69 9.10
C GLY A 67 -0.68 7.22 8.75
N GLY A 68 -1.94 6.80 8.75
CA GLY A 68 -2.38 5.42 8.53
C GLY A 68 -2.79 4.68 9.82
N PRO A 69 -3.08 3.37 9.74
CA PRO A 69 -3.11 2.57 8.52
C PRO A 69 -4.24 3.00 7.58
N ASN A 70 -3.92 3.24 6.31
CA ASN A 70 -4.92 3.30 5.26
C ASN A 70 -5.16 1.89 4.74
N GLN A 71 -6.41 1.44 4.77
CA GLN A 71 -6.76 0.08 4.37
C GLN A 71 -7.60 0.10 3.10
N SER A 72 -7.33 -0.83 2.19
CA SER A 72 -8.11 -1.05 0.99
C SER A 72 -8.28 -2.54 0.74
N THR A 73 -9.48 -2.96 0.35
CA THR A 73 -9.76 -4.34 -0.02
C THR A 73 -10.44 -4.36 -1.38
N SER A 74 -10.04 -5.30 -2.22
CA SER A 74 -10.61 -5.53 -3.54
C SER A 74 -10.94 -7.01 -3.72
N MET A 75 -12.03 -7.29 -4.40
CA MET A 75 -12.50 -8.64 -4.73
C MET A 75 -12.98 -8.65 -6.17
N SER A 76 -12.56 -9.65 -6.94
CA SER A 76 -12.96 -9.86 -8.33
C SER A 76 -13.29 -11.33 -8.56
N MET A 77 -14.27 -11.60 -9.41
CA MET A 77 -14.65 -12.95 -9.80
C MET A 77 -14.73 -13.01 -11.32
N ILE A 78 -13.82 -13.74 -11.96
CA ILE A 78 -13.73 -13.84 -13.42
C ILE A 78 -13.83 -15.32 -13.80
N ASN A 79 -14.82 -15.69 -14.61
CA ASN A 79 -15.05 -17.08 -15.05
C ASN A 79 -15.13 -18.12 -13.92
N GLY A 80 -15.58 -17.71 -12.73
CA GLY A 80 -15.66 -18.58 -11.54
C GLY A 80 -14.39 -18.64 -10.71
N GLU A 81 -13.28 -18.04 -11.15
CA GLU A 81 -12.08 -17.84 -10.33
C GLU A 81 -12.23 -16.55 -9.51
N THR A 82 -12.21 -16.68 -8.19
CA THR A 82 -12.27 -15.57 -7.24
C THR A 82 -10.85 -15.10 -6.90
N SER A 83 -10.57 -13.81 -7.02
CA SER A 83 -9.31 -13.18 -6.62
C SER A 83 -9.59 -12.03 -5.67
N GLN A 84 -8.81 -11.92 -4.60
CA GLN A 84 -8.95 -10.87 -3.60
C GLN A 84 -7.60 -10.25 -3.26
N SER A 85 -7.63 -8.99 -2.83
CA SER A 85 -6.44 -8.25 -2.40
C SER A 85 -6.79 -7.38 -1.21
N ALA A 86 -5.95 -7.37 -0.17
CA ALA A 86 -6.01 -6.42 0.94
C ALA A 86 -4.70 -5.65 0.99
N SER A 87 -4.78 -4.32 1.12
CA SER A 87 -3.62 -3.43 1.21
C SER A 87 -3.68 -2.57 2.46
N TYR A 88 -2.54 -2.41 3.12
CA TYR A 88 -2.37 -1.62 4.35
C TYR A 88 -1.20 -0.66 4.13
N SER A 89 -1.43 0.65 4.17
CA SER A 89 -0.36 1.64 3.99
C SER A 89 -0.19 2.60 5.15
N TYR A 90 1.06 2.95 5.42
CA TYR A 90 1.48 3.88 6.47
C TYR A 90 2.38 4.95 5.88
N PHE A 91 2.23 6.18 6.36
CA PHE A 91 3.21 7.24 6.15
C PHE A 91 4.12 7.30 7.36
N ILE A 92 5.38 6.94 7.19
CA ILE A 92 6.36 6.80 8.26
C ILE A 92 7.52 7.77 8.08
N LYS A 93 8.00 8.35 9.18
CA LYS A 93 9.09 9.33 9.19
C LYS A 93 10.26 8.82 10.03
N PRO A 94 11.48 8.74 9.48
CA PRO A 94 12.68 8.42 10.26
C PRO A 94 12.88 9.33 11.47
N LYS A 95 13.22 8.73 12.62
CA LYS A 95 13.60 9.48 13.84
C LYS A 95 15.07 9.88 13.86
N THR A 96 15.93 9.09 13.21
CA THR A 96 17.38 9.25 13.21
C THR A 96 17.97 9.03 11.81
N THR A 97 19.19 9.50 11.58
CA THR A 97 19.95 9.23 10.35
C THR A 97 20.69 7.90 10.46
N GLY A 98 20.91 7.23 9.33
CA GLY A 98 21.62 5.96 9.26
C GLY A 98 20.85 4.93 8.43
N VAL A 99 21.19 3.66 8.60
CA VAL A 99 20.41 2.54 8.09
C VAL A 99 19.39 2.20 9.15
N LEU A 100 18.11 2.25 8.79
CA LEU A 100 16.99 1.93 9.66
C LEU A 100 16.34 0.64 9.16
N HIS A 101 16.03 -0.25 10.09
CA HIS A 101 15.50 -1.56 9.76
C HIS A 101 13.98 -1.58 9.97
N ILE A 102 13.25 -2.10 9.00
CA ILE A 102 11.83 -2.40 9.11
C ILE A 102 11.71 -3.91 9.23
N GLU A 103 11.25 -4.34 10.41
CA GLU A 103 11.01 -5.74 10.70
C GLU A 103 9.93 -6.33 9.78
N PRO A 104 9.90 -7.66 9.59
CA PRO A 104 8.82 -8.35 8.91
C PRO A 104 7.44 -7.98 9.49
N ALA A 105 6.47 -7.77 8.59
CA ALA A 105 5.07 -7.78 8.94
C ALA A 105 4.54 -9.20 8.84
N TYR A 106 3.45 -9.50 9.55
CA TYR A 106 2.81 -10.80 9.50
C TYR A 106 1.36 -10.71 9.02
N PHE A 107 0.88 -11.76 8.38
CA PHE A 107 -0.51 -11.93 8.01
C PHE A 107 -0.97 -13.33 8.42
N HIS A 108 -1.87 -13.38 9.40
CA HIS A 108 -2.41 -14.63 9.94
C HIS A 108 -3.67 -15.00 9.19
N SER A 109 -3.58 -16.02 8.33
CA SER A 109 -4.71 -16.54 7.57
C SER A 109 -5.74 -17.20 8.47
N SER A 110 -7.00 -17.18 8.06
CA SER A 110 -8.08 -17.93 8.70
C SER A 110 -7.87 -19.45 8.70
N ASP A 111 -6.96 -19.96 7.86
CA ASP A 111 -6.59 -21.37 7.75
C ASP A 111 -5.38 -21.74 8.65
N ASP A 112 -5.09 -20.96 9.69
CA ASP A 112 -3.96 -21.11 10.62
C ASP A 112 -2.56 -21.07 9.95
N GLN A 113 -2.47 -20.52 8.75
CA GLN A 113 -1.20 -20.24 8.07
C GLN A 113 -0.74 -18.81 8.33
N SER A 114 0.55 -18.60 8.57
CA SER A 114 1.12 -17.26 8.71
C SER A 114 2.03 -16.94 7.54
N TYR A 115 1.90 -15.73 7.01
CA TYR A 115 2.73 -15.18 5.93
C TYR A 115 3.53 -14.01 6.49
N GLU A 116 4.80 -13.90 6.07
CA GLU A 116 5.67 -12.80 6.49
C GLU A 116 6.22 -12.04 5.29
N THR A 117 6.47 -10.75 5.47
CA THR A 117 7.19 -9.97 4.47
C THR A 117 8.69 -10.02 4.71
N PRO A 118 9.53 -9.88 3.66
CA PRO A 118 10.95 -9.66 3.86
C PRO A 118 11.22 -8.39 4.69
N PRO A 119 12.28 -8.37 5.52
CA PRO A 119 12.74 -7.15 6.16
C PRO A 119 13.23 -6.14 5.12
N ILE A 120 13.10 -4.85 5.42
CA ILE A 120 13.53 -3.75 4.53
C ILE A 120 14.48 -2.81 5.26
N ASP A 121 15.55 -2.43 4.56
CA ASP A 121 16.46 -1.38 5.00
C ASP A 121 16.09 -0.05 4.35
N ILE A 122 16.03 1.01 5.16
CA ILE A 122 15.81 2.40 4.71
C ILE A 122 17.03 3.24 5.05
N TYR A 123 17.57 3.95 4.06
CA TYR A 123 18.71 4.83 4.23
C TYR A 123 18.24 6.25 4.54
N CYS A 124 18.37 6.68 5.80
CA CYS A 124 18.07 8.04 6.21
C CYS A 124 19.32 8.92 6.19
N LEU A 125 19.36 9.86 5.25
CA LEU A 125 20.45 10.82 5.09
C LEU A 125 20.22 12.11 5.91
N PRO A 126 21.29 12.79 6.36
CA PRO A 126 21.17 14.08 7.03
C PRO A 126 20.58 15.14 6.09
N ASN A 127 19.79 16.06 6.66
CA ASN A 127 19.10 17.11 5.91
C ASN A 127 19.41 18.51 6.48
N PRO A 128 20.65 19.00 6.36
CA PRO A 128 21.03 20.30 6.91
C PRO A 128 20.29 21.48 6.24
N GLU A 129 19.88 21.31 4.98
CA GLU A 129 19.19 22.34 4.19
C GLU A 129 17.66 22.31 4.37
N GLY A 130 17.12 21.32 5.10
CA GLY A 130 15.68 21.22 5.33
C GLY A 130 14.85 20.96 4.06
N ILE A 131 15.42 20.25 3.08
CA ILE A 131 14.77 19.94 1.81
C ILE A 131 13.56 19.03 2.05
N VAL A 132 12.42 19.40 1.46
CA VAL A 132 11.18 18.62 1.49
C VAL A 132 11.03 17.80 0.21
N GLN A 133 10.93 16.48 0.33
CA GLN A 133 10.93 15.54 -0.81
C GLN A 133 9.52 15.10 -1.26
N ASN A 134 8.51 15.22 -0.41
CA ASN A 134 7.18 14.63 -0.64
C ASN A 134 6.22 15.52 -1.43
N SER A 135 6.70 16.17 -2.49
CA SER A 135 5.98 17.18 -3.27
C SER A 135 4.89 16.61 -4.20
N ARG A 136 4.32 15.42 -3.93
CA ARG A 136 3.20 14.86 -4.74
C ARG A 136 2.03 15.86 -4.82
N ILE A 137 1.81 16.59 -3.72
CA ILE A 137 0.81 17.67 -3.62
C ILE A 137 1.18 18.88 -4.50
N GLU A 138 2.46 19.20 -4.70
CA GLU A 138 2.88 20.29 -5.59
C GLU A 138 2.76 19.89 -7.06
N LYS A 139 3.17 18.67 -7.43
CA LYS A 139 2.99 18.14 -8.80
C LYS A 139 1.52 18.04 -9.19
N GLN A 140 0.65 17.60 -8.28
CA GLN A 140 -0.80 17.58 -8.53
C GLN A 140 -1.40 18.99 -8.62
N LYS A 141 -0.92 19.95 -7.81
CA LYS A 141 -1.33 21.36 -7.92
C LYS A 141 -0.88 22.01 -9.22
N GLU A 142 0.30 21.65 -9.75
CA GLU A 142 0.77 22.09 -11.06
C GLU A 142 -0.08 21.50 -12.20
N GLN A 143 -0.46 20.23 -12.10
CA GLN A 143 -1.35 19.55 -13.07
C GLN A 143 -2.81 20.01 -13.00
N LEU A 144 -3.24 20.62 -11.89
CA LEU A 144 -4.56 21.23 -11.71
C LEU A 144 -4.65 22.69 -12.20
N HIS A 145 -3.63 23.20 -12.92
CA HIS A 145 -3.83 24.36 -13.79
C HIS A 145 -4.63 23.94 -15.03
N PHE A 146 -5.96 23.91 -14.90
CA PHE A 146 -6.87 23.91 -16.04
C PHE A 146 -6.67 25.22 -16.82
N GLY A 147 -5.70 25.23 -17.73
CA GLY A 147 -5.52 26.31 -18.68
C GLY A 147 -6.83 26.52 -19.45
N GLY A 148 -7.49 27.67 -19.21
CA GLY A 148 -8.51 28.17 -20.13
C GLY A 148 -9.93 28.46 -19.60
N PHE A 149 -10.15 28.77 -18.31
CA PHE A 149 -11.45 29.33 -17.88
C PHE A 149 -11.34 30.85 -17.61
N PRO A 150 -11.82 31.73 -18.51
CA PRO A 150 -11.65 33.19 -18.41
C PRO A 150 -12.68 33.86 -17.48
N PHE A 151 -13.28 33.13 -16.53
CA PHE A 151 -14.43 33.62 -15.77
C PHE A 151 -14.15 33.97 -14.30
N PHE A 152 -12.94 33.73 -13.77
CA PHE A 152 -12.67 33.92 -12.34
C PHE A 152 -11.39 34.71 -12.00
N ASP A 153 -10.97 35.66 -12.83
CA ASP A 153 -9.94 36.65 -12.46
C ASP A 153 -10.51 37.84 -11.67
N ARG A 154 -11.28 37.56 -10.62
CA ARG A 154 -11.58 38.56 -9.59
C ARG A 154 -10.93 38.14 -8.30
N THR A 155 -9.60 38.29 -8.22
CA THR A 155 -8.94 38.33 -6.91
C THR A 155 -9.53 39.51 -6.13
N PRO A 156 -10.18 39.29 -4.97
CA PRO A 156 -10.58 40.41 -4.12
C PRO A 156 -9.31 41.12 -3.63
N ALA A 157 -9.26 42.43 -3.81
CA ALA A 157 -8.15 43.25 -3.35
C ALA A 157 -7.94 43.06 -1.84
N LYS A 158 -6.74 42.63 -1.43
CA LYS A 158 -6.36 42.50 -0.01
C LYS A 158 -6.59 43.84 0.71
N PRO A 159 -7.34 43.89 1.82
CA PRO A 159 -7.52 45.13 2.57
C PRO A 159 -6.18 45.60 3.15
N LYS A 160 -5.80 46.84 2.86
CA LYS A 160 -4.57 47.47 3.38
C LYS A 160 -4.69 47.60 4.90
N LYS A 161 -3.82 46.91 5.66
CA LYS A 161 -3.69 47.08 7.11
C LYS A 161 -3.26 48.52 7.42
N LYS A 162 -4.12 49.31 8.09
CA LYS A 162 -3.73 50.61 8.66
C LYS A 162 -2.74 50.37 9.80
N LYS A 163 -1.53 50.91 9.70
CA LYS A 163 -0.56 50.93 10.81
C LYS A 163 -1.07 51.91 11.87
N LEU A 164 -1.45 51.38 13.03
CA LEU A 164 -1.71 52.20 14.22
C LEU A 164 -0.38 52.81 14.68
N LYS A 165 -0.28 54.15 14.69
CA LYS A 165 0.84 54.85 15.30
C LYS A 165 0.65 54.77 16.82
N VAL A 166 1.56 54.09 17.50
CA VAL A 166 1.67 54.13 18.95
C VAL A 166 2.40 55.43 19.30
N THR A 167 1.70 56.37 19.91
CA THR A 167 2.34 57.53 20.55
C THR A 167 2.80 57.10 21.94
N LYS A 168 4.07 57.32 22.25
CA LYS A 168 4.65 57.11 23.58
C LYS A 168 4.65 58.45 24.34
N ILE A 169 4.29 58.33 25.62
CA ILE A 169 4.29 59.30 26.74
C ILE A 169 3.14 60.31 26.71
#